data_AF-A0A6J0LVD2-F1
#
_entry.id   AF-A0A6J0LVD2-F1
#
_cell.length_a   1.000
_cell.length_b   1.000
_cell.length_c   1.000
_cell.angle_alpha   90.00
_cell.angle_beta   90.00
_cell.angle_gamma   90.00
#
_symmetry.space_group_name_H-M   'P 1'
#
loop_
_entity.id
_entity.type
_entity.pdbx_description
1 polymer ?
#
loop_
_entity_poly.entity_id
_entity_poly.type
_entity_poly.pdbx_seq_one_letter_code
_entity_poly.pdbx_strand_id
1 'polypeptide(L)'
;MDNNNNSIENQPARKKKPTNLLLIPCLLITTSMLLLYLSQNKIILISTTTTTISESDYNHRLGDHSCLGRYIYIHDLPSRFNKDILQDCESISRPKDKTSMCKYIENSGLGPQMSDGDTTDSKYSRSWYATNQFMLEVIFHEKMKRYECLTRNSLLASAIYVPYYAGLDLRRSMQWSCNVSERDAAGKEMFKWIKKQPQWKGLSGKDHFLVTGRISKDFVRHSEDNSSWGTNLLLLPESQNLSFLTIERSPKRHNEFAIPYPTYFHPTSAVEIRQWQDKIKLTNRTVLFSFVGAQRPSINYKGLVRTKVIQQCKNSSKTCRFLDCDVRANICDDPISLMKLLESSVFCLQPPGDSLTRRSVFDSILAGCIPVFFSQGSAYKQYIWHIPNNNSEYSVYIPFKELRKGEKNKIEEILSRIPNEKVVGMRENVIRLVPKIVYTKSNRHKPDGETLEDAFDIAVKEW
;
A
#
# COMPACT_ATOMS: atom_id res chain seq x y z
N MET A 1 37.73 -52.17 -37.97
CA MET A 1 36.43 -52.19 -38.65
C MET A 1 35.66 -50.95 -38.20
N ASP A 2 35.59 -49.82 -38.87
CA ASP A 2 36.19 -49.25 -40.08
C ASP A 2 36.05 -47.72 -39.90
N ASN A 3 37.14 -46.96 -40.00
CA ASN A 3 37.49 -46.06 -41.12
C ASN A 3 36.42 -45.01 -41.45
N ASN A 4 36.68 -43.70 -41.20
CA ASN A 4 37.30 -42.72 -42.12
C ASN A 4 36.44 -42.47 -43.39
N ASN A 5 36.23 -41.27 -43.94
CA ASN A 5 37.09 -40.09 -44.00
C ASN A 5 36.36 -38.88 -44.66
N ASN A 6 36.70 -37.67 -44.20
CA ASN A 6 37.11 -36.46 -44.93
C ASN A 6 36.43 -35.98 -46.23
N SER A 7 36.16 -34.67 -46.27
CA SER A 7 37.00 -33.74 -47.07
C SER A 7 36.84 -32.28 -46.64
N ILE A 8 37.99 -31.67 -46.36
CA ILE A 8 38.26 -30.25 -46.20
C ILE A 8 38.62 -29.73 -47.58
N GLU A 9 38.12 -28.56 -47.96
CA GLU A 9 38.75 -27.75 -49.01
C GLU A 9 38.93 -26.31 -48.54
N ASN A 10 40.15 -25.83 -48.74
CA ASN A 10 40.75 -24.59 -48.25
C ASN A 10 41.02 -23.67 -49.46
N GLN A 11 41.18 -22.36 -49.18
CA GLN A 11 41.82 -21.28 -49.95
C GLN A 11 40.90 -20.24 -50.66
N PRO A 12 41.38 -19.00 -50.92
CA PRO A 12 42.30 -18.16 -50.14
C PRO A 12 41.83 -16.71 -49.94
N ALA A 13 42.40 -16.05 -48.94
CA ALA A 13 42.27 -14.62 -48.66
C ALA A 13 42.97 -13.75 -49.73
N ARG A 14 42.24 -12.79 -50.32
CA ARG A 14 42.79 -11.75 -51.20
C ARG A 14 42.79 -10.40 -50.47
N LYS A 15 43.97 -9.96 -50.03
CA LYS A 15 44.23 -8.61 -49.49
C LYS A 15 43.84 -7.55 -50.53
N LYS A 16 43.00 -6.58 -50.15
CA LYS A 16 42.87 -5.28 -50.82
C LYS A 16 43.14 -4.17 -49.80
N LYS A 17 44.05 -3.26 -50.17
CA LYS A 17 44.43 -2.03 -49.45
C LYS A 17 43.21 -1.12 -49.26
N PRO A 18 43.09 -0.36 -48.16
CA PRO A 18 42.04 0.65 -48.04
C PRO A 18 42.44 1.89 -48.85
N THR A 19 41.55 2.29 -49.75
CA THR A 19 41.62 3.54 -50.51
C THR A 19 41.02 4.66 -49.64
N ASN A 20 41.75 5.77 -49.50
CA ASN A 20 41.42 6.98 -48.74
C ASN A 20 40.19 7.74 -49.27
N LEU A 21 38.99 7.16 -49.21
CA LEU A 21 37.78 7.81 -49.74
C LEU A 21 36.60 7.87 -48.75
N LEU A 22 36.89 7.96 -47.44
CA LEU A 22 35.88 8.12 -46.38
C LEU A 22 36.13 9.30 -45.43
N LEU A 23 37.24 10.03 -45.58
CA LEU A 23 37.59 11.15 -44.69
C LEU A 23 36.86 12.47 -45.04
N ILE A 24 36.43 12.65 -46.29
CA ILE A 24 35.81 13.89 -46.75
C ILE A 24 34.34 14.05 -46.27
N PRO A 25 33.47 13.02 -46.30
CA PRO A 25 32.10 13.19 -45.79
C PRO A 25 32.02 13.31 -44.26
N CYS A 26 32.99 12.78 -43.50
CA CYS A 26 33.04 12.92 -42.04
C CYS A 26 33.40 14.35 -41.56
N LEU A 27 34.25 15.08 -42.28
CA LEU A 27 34.59 16.46 -41.92
C LEU A 27 33.45 17.45 -42.19
N LEU A 28 32.59 17.19 -43.19
CA LEU A 28 31.43 18.03 -43.49
C LEU A 28 30.28 17.84 -42.49
N ILE A 29 30.12 16.63 -41.94
CA ILE A 29 29.08 16.34 -40.94
C ILE A 29 29.47 16.91 -39.56
N THR A 30 30.75 16.87 -39.20
CA THR A 30 31.24 17.40 -37.90
C THR A 30 31.24 18.93 -37.85
N THR A 31 31.52 19.60 -38.97
CA THR A 31 31.42 21.08 -39.07
C THR A 31 29.97 21.58 -39.05
N SER A 32 29.04 20.84 -39.66
CA SER A 32 27.60 21.13 -39.58
C SER A 32 27.04 20.99 -38.16
N MET A 33 27.44 19.94 -37.42
CA MET A 33 27.05 19.76 -36.01
C MET A 33 27.64 20.85 -35.10
N LEU A 34 28.86 21.34 -35.37
CA LEU A 34 29.49 22.41 -34.60
C LEU A 34 28.81 23.77 -34.85
N LEU A 35 28.39 24.05 -36.08
CA LEU A 35 27.64 25.27 -36.43
C LEU A 35 26.21 25.24 -35.86
N LEU A 36 25.56 24.08 -35.82
CA LEU A 36 24.27 23.90 -35.15
C LEU A 36 24.40 24.08 -33.62
N TYR A 37 25.45 23.55 -33.01
CA TYR A 37 25.74 23.74 -31.58
C TYR A 37 26.02 25.21 -31.23
N LEU A 38 26.78 25.92 -32.07
CA LEU A 38 27.04 27.35 -31.92
C LEU A 38 25.78 28.21 -32.18
N SER A 39 24.84 27.76 -33.02
CA SER A 39 23.56 28.45 -33.25
C SER A 39 22.53 28.28 -32.11
N GLN A 40 22.68 27.24 -31.28
CA GLN A 40 21.79 27.00 -30.13
C GLN A 40 22.23 27.74 -28.87
N ASN A 41 23.49 28.19 -28.79
CA ASN A 41 23.95 29.11 -27.75
C ASN A 41 23.63 30.56 -28.14
N LYS A 42 22.34 30.90 -28.18
CA LYS A 42 21.92 32.30 -28.12
C LYS A 42 22.38 32.88 -26.78
N ILE A 43 23.32 33.81 -26.87
CA ILE A 43 23.71 34.74 -25.81
C ILE A 43 22.43 35.39 -25.26
N ILE A 44 22.05 35.03 -24.04
CA ILE A 44 21.05 35.76 -23.26
C ILE A 44 21.80 36.98 -22.69
N LEU A 45 21.64 38.12 -23.37
CA LEU A 45 22.03 39.41 -22.82
C LEU A 45 21.01 39.76 -21.72
N ILE A 46 21.34 39.51 -20.46
CA ILE A 46 20.55 39.98 -19.33
C ILE A 46 20.73 41.49 -19.26
N SER A 47 19.73 42.24 -19.73
CA SER A 47 19.62 43.66 -19.44
C SER A 47 19.23 43.79 -17.97
N THR A 48 20.16 44.23 -17.12
CA THR A 48 19.88 44.58 -15.72
C THR A 48 18.99 45.80 -15.69
N THR A 49 17.68 45.56 -15.72
CA THR A 49 16.69 46.51 -15.23
C THR A 49 16.64 46.35 -13.72
N THR A 50 17.21 47.33 -13.02
CA THR A 50 17.14 47.44 -11.56
C THR A 50 15.71 47.82 -11.19
N THR A 51 14.80 46.85 -11.19
CA THR A 51 13.48 47.03 -10.59
C THR A 51 13.68 46.90 -9.09
N THR A 52 13.54 47.99 -8.36
CA THR A 52 13.47 48.00 -6.90
C THR A 52 12.25 47.19 -6.46
N ILE A 53 12.46 45.90 -6.19
CA ILE A 53 11.45 45.02 -5.62
C ILE A 53 11.34 45.38 -4.13
N SER A 54 10.15 45.81 -3.71
CA SER A 54 9.84 46.08 -2.31
C SER A 54 10.01 44.81 -1.47
N GLU A 55 10.51 44.95 -0.24
CA GLU A 55 10.68 43.88 0.76
C GLU A 55 9.40 43.02 0.99
N SER A 56 8.24 43.54 0.61
CA SER A 56 6.96 42.82 0.62
C SER A 56 6.87 41.67 -0.40
N ASP A 57 7.53 41.79 -1.55
CA ASP A 57 7.42 40.82 -2.66
C ASP A 57 8.38 39.63 -2.48
N TYR A 58 9.48 39.83 -1.75
CA TYR A 58 10.41 38.75 -1.37
C TYR A 58 9.77 37.82 -0.33
N ASN A 59 9.02 38.38 0.62
CA ASN A 59 8.30 37.61 1.63
C ASN A 59 7.08 36.86 1.03
N HIS A 60 6.50 37.33 -0.07
CA HIS A 60 5.43 36.61 -0.77
C HIS A 60 5.95 35.42 -1.61
N ARG A 61 7.22 35.47 -2.08
CA ARG A 61 7.85 34.35 -2.82
C ARG A 61 8.43 33.27 -1.90
N LEU A 62 8.85 33.59 -0.68
CA LEU A 62 9.30 32.56 0.27
C LEU A 62 8.18 31.59 0.69
N GLY A 63 6.91 32.04 0.67
CA GLY A 63 5.75 31.18 0.91
C GLY A 63 5.42 30.20 -0.23
N ASP A 64 5.91 30.48 -1.45
CA ASP A 64 5.57 29.76 -2.69
C ASP A 64 6.58 28.64 -3.04
N HIS A 65 7.74 28.58 -2.35
CA HIS A 65 8.76 27.55 -2.58
C HIS A 65 8.54 26.24 -1.81
N SER A 66 7.69 26.22 -0.77
CA SER A 66 7.50 25.06 0.11
C SER A 66 6.81 23.86 -0.56
N CYS A 67 6.03 24.14 -1.61
CA CYS A 67 5.24 23.16 -2.35
C CYS A 67 5.79 22.86 -3.76
N LEU A 68 6.94 23.44 -4.14
CA LEU A 68 7.57 23.18 -5.42
C LEU A 68 7.89 21.67 -5.55
N GLY A 69 7.43 21.04 -6.64
CA GLY A 69 7.55 19.59 -6.84
C GLY A 69 6.58 18.74 -6.02
N ARG A 70 5.74 19.35 -5.18
CA ARG A 70 4.80 18.68 -4.27
C ARG A 70 3.34 19.01 -4.56
N TYR A 71 3.07 19.86 -5.55
CA TYR A 71 1.72 20.25 -5.90
C TYR A 71 0.92 19.07 -6.46
N ILE A 72 -0.26 18.82 -5.89
CA ILE A 72 -1.18 17.78 -6.35
C ILE A 72 -2.46 18.43 -6.85
N TYR A 73 -2.95 17.96 -8.00
CA TYR A 73 -4.28 18.27 -8.50
C TYR A 73 -5.19 17.05 -8.35
N ILE A 74 -6.41 17.23 -7.87
CA ILE A 74 -7.41 16.15 -7.78
C ILE A 74 -8.34 16.26 -8.98
N HIS A 75 -8.52 15.17 -9.74
CA HIS A 75 -9.54 15.13 -10.79
C HIS A 75 -10.94 15.25 -10.19
N ASP A 76 -11.73 16.18 -10.73
CA ASP A 76 -13.17 16.29 -10.44
C ASP A 76 -13.94 15.23 -11.25
N LEU A 77 -13.80 13.97 -10.81
CA LEU A 77 -14.46 12.83 -11.43
C LEU A 77 -16.00 12.94 -11.32
N PRO A 78 -16.75 12.45 -12.32
CA PRO A 78 -18.18 12.23 -12.19
C PRO A 78 -18.52 11.47 -10.90
N SER A 79 -19.53 11.94 -10.17
CA SER A 79 -19.87 11.48 -8.82
C SER A 79 -20.11 9.97 -8.71
N ARG A 80 -20.55 9.33 -9.80
CA ARG A 80 -20.72 7.88 -9.92
C ARG A 80 -19.48 7.05 -9.61
N PHE A 81 -18.29 7.65 -9.72
CA PHE A 81 -17.01 6.99 -9.42
C PHE A 81 -16.59 7.14 -7.94
N ASN A 82 -17.29 7.95 -7.15
CA ASN A 82 -16.98 8.15 -5.74
C ASN A 82 -18.20 8.42 -4.86
N LYS A 83 -18.77 9.64 -4.91
CA LYS A 83 -19.82 10.12 -4.01
C LYS A 83 -21.08 9.24 -4.09
N ASP A 84 -21.52 8.87 -5.28
CA ASP A 84 -22.76 8.09 -5.45
C ASP A 84 -22.60 6.68 -4.88
N ILE A 85 -21.39 6.10 -4.95
CA ILE A 85 -21.08 4.81 -4.33
C ILE A 85 -21.27 4.88 -2.81
N LEU A 86 -20.88 5.99 -2.18
CA LEU A 86 -21.06 6.19 -0.74
C LEU A 86 -22.51 6.53 -0.36
N GLN A 87 -23.24 7.24 -1.23
CA GLN A 87 -24.67 7.52 -1.02
C GLN A 87 -25.51 6.25 -1.09
N ASP A 88 -25.19 5.36 -2.03
CA ASP A 88 -25.80 4.04 -2.18
C ASP A 88 -25.00 2.95 -1.42
N CYS A 89 -24.60 3.25 -0.19
CA CYS A 89 -23.74 2.36 0.59
C CYS A 89 -24.38 1.01 0.94
N GLU A 90 -25.71 0.93 0.94
CA GLU A 90 -26.43 -0.33 1.17
C GLU A 90 -26.22 -1.31 0.02
N SER A 91 -26.03 -0.83 -1.21
CA SER A 91 -25.69 -1.68 -2.35
C SER A 91 -24.33 -2.38 -2.22
N ILE A 92 -23.46 -1.86 -1.35
CA ILE A 92 -22.13 -2.42 -1.03
C ILE A 92 -22.25 -3.53 0.03
N SER A 93 -23.27 -3.46 0.89
CA SER A 93 -23.56 -4.44 1.92
C SER A 93 -24.05 -5.76 1.30
N ARG A 94 -23.47 -6.89 1.72
CA ARG A 94 -23.87 -8.24 1.31
C ARG A 94 -24.78 -8.86 2.36
N PRO A 95 -25.65 -9.80 1.99
CA PRO A 95 -26.53 -10.49 2.94
C PRO A 95 -25.82 -11.23 4.08
N LYS A 96 -24.54 -11.61 3.88
CA LYS A 96 -23.71 -12.29 4.88
C LYS A 96 -22.89 -11.33 5.75
N ASP A 97 -22.93 -10.03 5.45
CA ASP A 97 -22.22 -9.05 6.25
C ASP A 97 -22.97 -8.83 7.57
N LYS A 98 -22.24 -8.91 8.68
CA LYS A 98 -22.81 -8.67 10.01
C LYS A 98 -23.12 -7.20 10.26
N THR A 99 -22.48 -6.31 9.52
CA THR A 99 -22.56 -4.86 9.69
C THR A 99 -22.68 -4.23 8.32
N SER A 100 -23.69 -3.39 8.12
CA SER A 100 -23.85 -2.62 6.88
C SER A 100 -22.59 -1.80 6.61
N MET A 101 -22.19 -1.74 5.34
CA MET A 101 -21.07 -0.93 4.89
C MET A 101 -21.31 0.56 5.12
N CYS A 102 -22.57 1.00 5.22
CA CYS A 102 -22.91 2.38 5.56
C CYS A 102 -22.32 2.84 6.90
N LYS A 103 -22.28 1.96 7.90
CA LYS A 103 -21.67 2.27 9.20
C LYS A 103 -20.18 2.61 9.07
N TYR A 104 -19.49 1.97 8.14
CA TYR A 104 -18.06 2.21 7.94
C TYR A 104 -17.75 3.50 7.16
N ILE A 105 -18.77 4.18 6.61
CA ILE A 105 -18.62 5.48 5.94
C ILE A 105 -18.61 6.63 6.94
N GLU A 106 -19.18 6.41 8.14
CA GLU A 106 -19.14 7.38 9.23
C GLU A 106 -17.73 7.90 9.50
N ASN A 107 -17.64 9.13 10.01
CA ASN A 107 -16.37 9.80 10.31
C ASN A 107 -15.40 9.80 9.11
N SER A 108 -15.89 10.11 7.90
CA SER A 108 -15.06 10.17 6.68
C SER A 108 -14.37 8.84 6.35
N GLY A 109 -15.08 7.71 6.52
CA GLY A 109 -14.56 6.36 6.23
C GLY A 109 -13.81 5.70 7.37
N LEU A 110 -13.69 6.35 8.53
CA LEU A 110 -13.08 5.77 9.72
C LEU A 110 -14.02 4.77 10.42
N GLY A 111 -15.34 4.87 10.20
CA GLY A 111 -16.37 4.08 10.86
C GLY A 111 -16.82 4.69 12.19
N PRO A 112 -17.65 3.98 12.97
CA PRO A 112 -18.14 4.48 14.24
C PRO A 112 -16.99 4.55 15.24
N GLN A 113 -17.00 5.60 16.06
CA GLN A 113 -16.03 5.74 17.13
C GLN A 113 -16.19 4.61 18.13
N MET A 114 -15.09 4.04 18.58
CA MET A 114 -15.11 3.04 19.65
C MET A 114 -15.43 3.76 20.96
N SER A 115 -16.67 3.64 21.43
CA SER A 115 -17.05 4.01 22.79
C SER A 115 -16.97 2.77 23.68
N ASP A 116 -16.26 2.85 24.80
CA ASP A 116 -16.41 1.86 25.86
C ASP A 116 -17.86 1.90 26.32
N GLY A 117 -18.58 0.79 26.17
CA GLY A 117 -19.83 0.59 26.89
C GLY A 117 -19.51 0.62 28.38
N ASP A 118 -20.06 1.62 29.07
CA ASP A 118 -20.26 1.73 30.53
C ASP A 118 -19.26 1.02 31.44
N THR A 119 -17.96 1.19 31.18
CA THR A 119 -16.89 0.71 32.06
C THR A 119 -15.88 1.84 32.24
N THR A 120 -15.66 2.21 33.50
CA THR A 120 -14.86 3.33 33.99
C THR A 120 -13.34 3.19 33.75
N ASP A 121 -12.94 2.36 32.80
CA ASP A 121 -11.54 1.95 32.56
C ASP A 121 -11.15 2.26 31.10
N SER A 122 -11.19 3.54 30.72
CA SER A 122 -11.02 3.99 29.32
C SER A 122 -9.59 3.77 28.81
N LYS A 123 -9.29 2.54 28.36
CA LYS A 123 -7.98 2.16 27.80
C LYS A 123 -7.75 2.64 26.36
N TYR A 124 -8.83 3.06 25.68
CA TYR A 124 -8.79 3.54 24.31
C TYR A 124 -9.27 4.99 24.24
N SER A 125 -8.46 5.86 23.65
CA SER A 125 -8.74 7.29 23.53
C SER A 125 -9.86 7.58 22.51
N ARG A 126 -10.23 8.86 22.35
CA ARG A 126 -11.18 9.32 21.32
C ARG A 126 -10.69 9.14 19.86
N SER A 127 -9.54 8.52 19.68
CA SER A 127 -8.88 8.31 18.39
C SER A 127 -9.02 6.88 17.87
N TRP A 128 -9.86 6.07 18.52
CA TRP A 128 -10.14 4.69 18.14
C TRP A 128 -11.50 4.59 17.43
N TYR A 129 -11.50 3.88 16.29
CA TYR A 129 -12.65 3.73 15.42
C TYR A 129 -12.76 2.29 14.96
N ALA A 130 -13.98 1.79 14.76
CA ALA A 130 -14.23 0.46 14.18
C ALA A 130 -14.03 0.50 12.66
N THR A 131 -12.81 0.83 12.22
CA THR A 131 -12.47 1.02 10.81
C THR A 131 -12.50 -0.28 10.05
N ASN A 132 -13.09 -0.26 8.86
CA ASN A 132 -13.11 -1.42 7.97
C ASN A 132 -11.86 -1.43 7.09
N GLN A 133 -11.27 -2.61 6.91
CA GLN A 133 -10.02 -2.83 6.18
C GLN A 133 -10.05 -2.36 4.70
N PHE A 134 -11.24 -2.16 4.11
CA PHE A 134 -11.40 -1.77 2.71
C PHE A 134 -11.78 -0.29 2.51
N MET A 135 -11.75 0.53 3.57
CA MET A 135 -12.14 1.96 3.49
C MET A 135 -11.00 2.91 3.11
N LEU A 136 -9.83 2.39 2.73
CA LEU A 136 -8.65 3.20 2.44
C LEU A 136 -8.90 4.26 1.36
N GLU A 137 -9.69 3.93 0.33
CA GLU A 137 -10.09 4.87 -0.74
C GLU A 137 -10.72 6.16 -0.18
N VAL A 138 -11.63 6.02 0.78
CA VAL A 138 -12.32 7.15 1.40
C VAL A 138 -11.39 7.90 2.34
N ILE A 139 -10.68 7.17 3.21
CA ILE A 139 -9.76 7.75 4.20
C ILE A 139 -8.66 8.57 3.51
N PHE A 140 -8.07 8.02 2.44
CA PHE A 140 -7.01 8.67 1.69
C PHE A 140 -7.53 9.89 0.93
N HIS A 141 -8.69 9.79 0.28
CA HIS A 141 -9.28 10.92 -0.44
C HIS A 141 -9.64 12.06 0.52
N GLU A 142 -10.18 11.77 1.70
CA GLU A 142 -10.53 12.76 2.72
C GLU A 142 -9.30 13.48 3.29
N LYS A 143 -8.16 12.79 3.40
CA LYS A 143 -6.87 13.42 3.73
C LYS A 143 -6.32 14.24 2.56
N MET A 144 -6.40 13.73 1.33
CA MET A 144 -5.92 14.41 0.13
C MET A 144 -6.62 15.76 -0.10
N LYS A 145 -7.92 15.86 0.21
CA LYS A 145 -8.68 17.13 0.17
C LYS A 145 -8.13 18.23 1.09
N ARG A 146 -7.31 17.87 2.08
CA ARG A 146 -6.70 18.79 3.06
C ARG A 146 -5.18 18.78 2.99
N TYR A 147 -4.61 18.24 1.91
CA TYR A 147 -3.19 18.26 1.69
C TYR A 147 -2.70 19.69 1.47
N GLU A 148 -1.58 20.05 2.11
CA GLU A 148 -1.07 21.43 2.14
C GLU A 148 -0.69 21.98 0.76
N CYS A 149 -0.22 21.11 -0.14
CA CYS A 149 0.16 21.47 -1.50
C CYS A 149 -0.92 21.12 -2.53
N LEU A 150 -2.20 21.17 -2.15
CA LEU A 150 -3.30 20.97 -3.09
C LEU A 150 -3.48 22.21 -3.98
N THR A 151 -3.42 22.06 -5.31
CA THR A 151 -3.62 23.16 -6.26
C THR A 151 -4.90 22.99 -7.06
N ARG A 152 -5.55 24.11 -7.39
CA ARG A 152 -6.68 24.17 -8.35
C ARG A 152 -6.20 24.28 -9.79
N ASN A 153 -4.95 24.69 -10.01
CA ASN A 153 -4.37 24.81 -11.34
C ASN A 153 -3.53 23.56 -11.65
N SER A 154 -4.05 22.71 -12.52
CA SER A 154 -3.36 21.47 -12.91
C SER A 154 -2.04 21.69 -13.63
N LEU A 155 -1.75 22.90 -14.15
CA LEU A 155 -0.46 23.21 -14.79
C LEU A 155 0.68 23.34 -13.78
N LEU A 156 0.38 23.65 -12.53
CA LEU A 156 1.36 23.71 -11.44
C LEU A 156 1.55 22.36 -10.76
N ALA A 157 0.63 21.42 -10.99
CA ALA A 157 0.65 20.13 -10.34
C ALA A 157 1.80 19.28 -10.87
N SER A 158 2.59 18.75 -9.94
CA SER A 158 3.60 17.71 -10.24
C SER A 158 2.93 16.34 -10.41
N ALA A 159 1.66 16.24 -10.02
CA ALA A 159 0.99 15.01 -9.74
C ALA A 159 -0.53 15.14 -9.79
N ILE A 160 -1.22 14.09 -10.24
CA ILE A 160 -2.66 14.10 -10.39
C ILE A 160 -3.30 12.90 -9.68
N TYR A 161 -4.11 13.19 -8.67
CA TYR A 161 -4.86 12.18 -7.95
C TYR A 161 -6.20 11.88 -8.65
N VAL A 162 -6.49 10.59 -8.84
CA VAL A 162 -7.74 10.08 -9.41
C VAL A 162 -8.59 9.46 -8.28
N PRO A 163 -9.60 10.16 -7.74
CA PRO A 163 -10.41 9.67 -6.62
C PRO A 163 -11.52 8.70 -7.07
N TYR A 164 -11.14 7.57 -7.68
CA TYR A 164 -12.08 6.50 -8.05
C TYR A 164 -12.09 5.40 -6.98
N TYR A 165 -13.25 5.11 -6.41
CA TYR A 165 -13.43 4.10 -5.36
C TYR A 165 -13.62 2.70 -5.95
N ALA A 166 -12.62 2.23 -6.69
CA ALA A 166 -12.66 0.98 -7.45
C ALA A 166 -12.97 -0.26 -6.58
N GLY A 167 -12.45 -0.30 -5.36
CA GLY A 167 -12.64 -1.42 -4.44
C GLY A 167 -14.04 -1.49 -3.86
N LEU A 168 -14.65 -0.34 -3.56
CA LEU A 168 -16.06 -0.24 -3.16
C LEU A 168 -16.99 -0.53 -4.34
N ASP A 169 -16.68 -0.01 -5.53
CA ASP A 169 -17.47 -0.26 -6.74
C ASP A 169 -17.46 -1.73 -7.17
N LEU A 170 -16.31 -2.41 -7.07
CA LEU A 170 -16.23 -3.86 -7.25
C LEU A 170 -17.19 -4.59 -6.31
N ARG A 171 -17.21 -4.21 -5.02
CA ARG A 171 -18.07 -4.89 -4.04
C ARG A 171 -19.55 -4.69 -4.36
N ARG A 172 -19.93 -3.48 -4.75
CA ARG A 172 -21.28 -3.13 -5.22
C ARG A 172 -21.69 -3.93 -6.45
N SER A 173 -20.88 -3.88 -7.51
CA SER A 173 -21.19 -4.56 -8.77
C SER A 173 -21.32 -6.08 -8.62
N MET A 174 -20.54 -6.70 -7.73
CA MET A 174 -20.66 -8.14 -7.42
C MET A 174 -21.95 -8.55 -6.72
N GLN A 175 -22.70 -7.62 -6.13
CA GLN A 175 -23.97 -7.91 -5.46
C GLN A 175 -25.15 -7.93 -6.46
N TRP A 176 -25.07 -7.12 -7.53
CA TRP A 176 -26.18 -6.88 -8.45
C TRP A 176 -26.00 -7.57 -9.80
N SER A 177 -24.77 -7.85 -10.20
CA SER A 177 -24.47 -8.43 -11.50
C SER A 177 -23.52 -9.60 -11.41
N CYS A 178 -23.96 -10.72 -11.97
CA CYS A 178 -23.08 -11.85 -12.28
C CYS A 178 -22.26 -11.58 -13.56
N ASN A 179 -22.63 -10.57 -14.37
CA ASN A 179 -22.01 -10.31 -15.66
C ASN A 179 -20.64 -9.64 -15.51
N VAL A 180 -19.59 -10.30 -16.01
CA VAL A 180 -18.22 -9.73 -16.05
C VAL A 180 -18.16 -8.38 -16.76
N SER A 181 -18.95 -8.18 -17.82
CA SER A 181 -18.88 -6.94 -18.62
C SER A 181 -19.39 -5.73 -17.85
N GLU A 182 -20.43 -5.90 -17.03
CA GLU A 182 -20.98 -4.83 -16.20
C GLU A 182 -20.03 -4.46 -15.07
N ARG A 183 -19.38 -5.46 -14.45
CA ARG A 183 -18.35 -5.24 -13.41
C ARG A 183 -17.13 -4.48 -13.95
N ASP A 184 -16.76 -4.70 -15.20
CA ASP A 184 -15.63 -4.02 -15.83
C ASP A 184 -16.01 -2.65 -16.45
N ALA A 185 -17.30 -2.34 -16.57
CA ALA A 185 -17.79 -1.15 -17.27
C ALA A 185 -17.30 0.15 -16.59
N ALA A 186 -17.43 0.25 -15.27
CA ALA A 186 -17.05 1.46 -14.53
C ALA A 186 -15.57 1.82 -14.72
N GLY A 187 -14.67 0.85 -14.64
CA GLY A 187 -13.24 1.07 -14.90
C GLY A 187 -12.97 1.56 -16.33
N LYS A 188 -13.59 0.93 -17.33
CA LYS A 188 -13.47 1.34 -18.75
C LYS A 188 -14.00 2.75 -18.97
N GLU A 189 -15.13 3.09 -18.37
CA GLU A 189 -15.75 4.40 -18.51
C GLU A 189 -14.99 5.51 -17.79
N MET A 190 -14.39 5.21 -16.63
CA MET A 190 -13.50 6.12 -15.92
C MET A 190 -12.30 6.48 -16.80
N PHE A 191 -11.62 5.51 -17.42
CA PHE A 191 -10.53 5.81 -18.35
C PHE A 191 -11.01 6.53 -19.63
N LYS A 192 -12.19 6.19 -20.16
CA LYS A 192 -12.79 6.96 -21.28
C LYS A 192 -13.00 8.43 -20.91
N TRP A 193 -13.34 8.73 -19.65
CA TRP A 193 -13.51 10.09 -19.16
C TRP A 193 -12.16 10.78 -18.93
N ILE A 194 -11.20 10.13 -18.27
CA ILE A 194 -9.88 10.71 -17.95
C ILE A 194 -9.12 11.05 -19.24
N LYS A 195 -9.15 10.19 -20.26
CA LYS A 195 -8.48 10.44 -21.54
C LYS A 195 -8.94 11.71 -22.26
N LYS A 196 -10.15 12.20 -21.95
CA LYS A 196 -10.68 13.45 -22.52
C LYS A 196 -10.14 14.69 -21.81
N GLN A 197 -9.62 14.55 -20.60
CA GLN A 197 -9.13 15.65 -19.78
C GLN A 197 -7.80 16.18 -20.33
N PRO A 198 -7.56 17.51 -20.29
CA PRO A 198 -6.30 18.08 -20.77
C PRO A 198 -5.09 17.56 -19.99
N GLN A 199 -5.27 17.27 -18.70
CA GLN A 199 -4.21 16.76 -17.83
C GLN A 199 -3.69 15.40 -18.28
N TRP A 200 -4.53 14.54 -18.85
CA TRP A 200 -4.09 13.24 -19.35
C TRP A 200 -3.19 13.36 -20.59
N LYS A 201 -3.42 14.36 -21.44
CA LYS A 201 -2.72 14.49 -22.73
C LYS A 201 -1.24 14.83 -22.59
N GLY A 202 -0.83 15.47 -21.49
CA GLY A 202 0.57 15.88 -21.28
C GLY A 202 1.52 14.71 -21.12
N LEU A 203 1.28 13.86 -20.11
CA LEU A 203 2.15 12.73 -19.78
C LEU A 203 1.50 11.35 -19.99
N SER A 204 0.36 11.31 -20.66
CA SER A 204 -0.39 10.07 -20.96
C SER A 204 -0.69 9.22 -19.71
N GLY A 205 -0.88 9.87 -18.56
CA GLY A 205 -1.22 9.23 -17.29
C GLY A 205 -0.06 8.91 -16.36
N LYS A 206 1.21 9.13 -16.76
CA LYS A 206 2.39 8.79 -15.95
C LYS A 206 2.52 9.57 -14.64
N ASP A 207 1.97 10.76 -14.63
CA ASP A 207 1.84 11.67 -13.50
C ASP A 207 0.55 11.46 -12.70
N HIS A 208 -0.27 10.47 -13.07
CA HIS A 208 -1.51 10.17 -12.37
C HIS A 208 -1.32 8.98 -11.44
N PHE A 209 -2.00 9.05 -10.30
CA PHE A 209 -2.08 7.94 -9.37
C PHE A 209 -3.50 7.75 -8.82
N LEU A 210 -3.77 6.51 -8.41
CA LEU A 210 -5.03 6.08 -7.84
C LEU A 210 -4.77 5.21 -6.61
N VAL A 211 -5.61 5.36 -5.59
CA VAL A 211 -5.56 4.54 -4.38
C VAL A 211 -6.70 3.53 -4.43
N THR A 212 -6.40 2.25 -4.20
CA THR A 212 -7.42 1.20 -4.15
C THR A 212 -7.59 0.66 -2.74
N GLY A 213 -8.84 0.50 -2.30
CA GLY A 213 -9.18 -0.08 -1.00
C GLY A 213 -9.08 -1.60 -0.98
N ARG A 214 -8.73 -2.24 -2.10
CA ARG A 214 -8.65 -3.69 -2.30
C ARG A 214 -7.25 -4.10 -2.74
N ILE A 215 -6.99 -5.40 -2.71
CA ILE A 215 -5.71 -5.97 -3.15
C ILE A 215 -5.64 -5.99 -4.67
N SER A 216 -4.44 -5.89 -5.24
CA SER A 216 -4.18 -5.95 -6.69
C SER A 216 -4.88 -7.12 -7.39
N LYS A 217 -4.89 -8.29 -6.75
CA LYS A 217 -5.53 -9.49 -7.27
C LYS A 217 -7.03 -9.31 -7.56
N ASP A 218 -7.72 -8.42 -6.84
CA ASP A 218 -9.15 -8.16 -7.05
C ASP A 218 -9.43 -7.39 -8.35
N PHE A 219 -8.40 -6.84 -8.98
CA PHE A 219 -8.47 -6.07 -10.23
C PHE A 219 -7.77 -6.77 -11.41
N VAL A 220 -7.46 -8.06 -11.24
CA VAL A 220 -6.86 -8.91 -12.25
C VAL A 220 -7.60 -10.25 -12.28
N ARG A 221 -8.51 -10.40 -13.25
CA ARG A 221 -9.20 -11.66 -13.47
C ARG A 221 -8.44 -12.50 -14.50
N HIS A 222 -8.44 -13.82 -14.31
CA HIS A 222 -7.81 -14.78 -15.22
C HIS A 222 -8.81 -15.59 -16.06
N SER A 223 -10.11 -15.40 -15.82
CA SER A 223 -11.21 -16.05 -16.53
C SER A 223 -12.32 -15.03 -16.79
N GLU A 224 -13.03 -15.19 -17.91
CA GLU A 224 -14.22 -14.39 -18.23
C GLU A 224 -15.51 -15.05 -17.72
N ASP A 225 -15.41 -16.09 -16.90
CA ASP A 225 -16.57 -16.70 -16.27
C ASP A 225 -17.26 -15.73 -15.32
N ASN A 226 -18.58 -15.67 -15.39
CA ASN A 226 -19.42 -14.86 -14.51
C ASN A 226 -19.24 -15.18 -13.02
N SER A 227 -18.82 -16.41 -12.68
CA SER A 227 -18.51 -16.83 -11.31
C SER A 227 -17.14 -16.33 -10.79
N SER A 228 -16.26 -15.86 -11.68
CA SER A 228 -14.92 -15.41 -11.32
C SER A 228 -14.95 -14.11 -10.52
N TRP A 229 -14.11 -14.01 -9.49
CA TRP A 229 -13.99 -12.83 -8.62
C TRP A 229 -13.19 -11.69 -9.28
N GLY A 230 -13.58 -10.45 -9.01
CA GLY A 230 -12.79 -9.25 -9.36
C GLY A 230 -13.16 -8.58 -10.68
N THR A 231 -12.48 -7.46 -10.96
CA THR A 231 -12.55 -6.72 -12.25
C THR A 231 -11.25 -6.88 -13.04
N ASN A 232 -11.21 -6.30 -14.24
CA ASN A 232 -10.01 -6.18 -15.08
C ASN A 232 -9.40 -4.76 -15.08
N LEU A 233 -9.66 -3.94 -14.05
CA LEU A 233 -9.16 -2.55 -13.99
C LEU A 233 -7.65 -2.45 -14.23
N LEU A 234 -6.83 -3.29 -13.58
CA LEU A 234 -5.37 -3.28 -13.74
C LEU A 234 -4.88 -3.92 -15.04
N LEU A 235 -5.77 -4.55 -15.81
CA LEU A 235 -5.47 -5.12 -17.13
C LEU A 235 -5.79 -4.17 -18.28
N LEU A 236 -6.46 -3.04 -18.02
CA LEU A 236 -6.72 -2.03 -19.04
C LEU A 236 -5.39 -1.42 -19.55
N PRO A 237 -5.25 -1.15 -20.86
CA PRO A 237 -4.03 -0.57 -21.42
C PRO A 237 -3.63 0.74 -20.75
N GLU A 238 -4.60 1.60 -20.44
CA GLU A 238 -4.39 2.89 -19.80
C GLU A 238 -3.83 2.76 -18.38
N SER A 239 -4.13 1.67 -17.70
CA SER A 239 -3.63 1.39 -16.35
C SER A 239 -2.12 1.20 -16.33
N GLN A 240 -1.47 0.81 -17.43
CA GLN A 240 0.00 0.63 -17.47
C GLN A 240 0.76 1.94 -17.27
N ASN A 241 0.15 3.08 -17.61
CA ASN A 241 0.76 4.38 -17.39
C ASN A 241 0.43 4.97 -16.02
N LEU A 242 -0.62 4.49 -15.35
CA LEU A 242 -1.07 5.00 -14.05
C LEU A 242 -0.32 4.32 -12.91
N SER A 243 -0.02 5.05 -11.84
CA SER A 243 0.46 4.45 -10.59
C SER A 243 -0.70 4.04 -9.68
N PHE A 244 -0.64 2.84 -9.09
CA PHE A 244 -1.65 2.33 -8.17
C PHE A 244 -1.07 2.13 -6.78
N LEU A 245 -1.60 2.86 -5.80
CA LEU A 245 -1.35 2.61 -4.39
C LEU A 245 -2.41 1.65 -3.87
N THR A 246 -2.01 0.43 -3.53
CA THR A 246 -2.91 -0.67 -3.18
C THR A 246 -2.60 -1.17 -1.77
N ILE A 247 -3.55 -1.83 -1.10
CA ILE A 247 -3.27 -2.45 0.20
C ILE A 247 -2.42 -3.73 0.10
N GLU A 248 -2.35 -4.36 -1.07
CA GLU A 248 -1.40 -5.44 -1.38
C GLU A 248 -1.14 -5.43 -2.89
N ARG A 249 0.11 -5.22 -3.28
CA ARG A 249 0.54 -5.11 -4.68
C ARG A 249 0.89 -6.47 -5.26
N SER A 250 0.86 -6.55 -6.60
CA SER A 250 1.53 -7.60 -7.35
C SER A 250 3.03 -7.29 -7.46
N PRO A 251 3.95 -8.14 -6.92
CA PRO A 251 5.39 -7.91 -7.08
C PRO A 251 5.90 -7.98 -8.53
N LYS A 252 5.05 -8.40 -9.48
CA LYS A 252 5.37 -8.50 -10.90
C LYS A 252 5.08 -7.21 -11.68
N ARG A 253 4.30 -6.27 -11.11
CA ARG A 253 3.96 -5.01 -11.76
C ARG A 253 4.80 -3.88 -11.17
N HIS A 254 5.26 -3.00 -12.05
CA HIS A 254 6.17 -1.91 -11.71
C HIS A 254 5.42 -0.64 -11.28
N ASN A 255 4.17 -0.49 -11.72
CA ASN A 255 3.31 0.66 -11.45
C ASN A 255 2.36 0.42 -10.26
N GLU A 256 2.62 -0.60 -9.44
CA GLU A 256 1.85 -0.91 -8.23
C GLU A 256 2.73 -0.77 -6.99
N PHE A 257 2.25 -0.02 -6.01
CA PHE A 257 2.91 0.23 -4.74
C PHE A 257 1.99 -0.18 -3.60
N ALA A 258 2.51 -0.87 -2.59
CA ALA A 258 1.70 -1.31 -1.47
C ALA A 258 1.83 -0.35 -0.29
N ILE A 259 0.67 0.14 0.17
CA ILE A 259 0.54 1.01 1.34
C ILE A 259 -0.25 0.33 2.45
N PRO A 260 -0.08 0.72 3.72
CA PRO A 260 -0.68 0.06 4.87
C PRO A 260 -2.20 -0.07 4.77
N TYR A 261 -2.72 -1.20 5.25
CA TYR A 261 -4.16 -1.30 5.51
C TYR A 261 -4.56 -0.28 6.58
N PRO A 262 -5.78 0.30 6.50
CA PRO A 262 -6.27 1.16 7.56
C PRO A 262 -6.45 0.35 8.86
N THR A 263 -5.87 0.86 9.95
CA THR A 263 -5.95 0.31 11.30
C THR A 263 -7.15 0.88 12.07
N TYR A 264 -7.32 0.53 13.35
CA TYR A 264 -8.39 1.10 14.20
C TYR A 264 -8.03 2.44 14.85
N PHE A 265 -6.75 2.82 14.87
CA PHE A 265 -6.25 4.02 15.54
C PHE A 265 -5.97 5.15 14.54
N HIS A 266 -6.61 6.29 14.75
CA HIS A 266 -6.60 7.48 13.90
C HIS A 266 -6.35 8.74 14.75
N PRO A 267 -5.09 8.99 15.15
CA PRO A 267 -4.75 10.06 16.07
C PRO A 267 -4.92 11.45 15.46
N THR A 268 -5.12 12.44 16.32
CA THR A 268 -5.28 13.86 15.94
C THR A 268 -4.04 14.72 16.17
N SER A 269 -3.03 14.18 16.86
CA SER A 269 -1.75 14.85 17.18
C SER A 269 -0.63 13.82 17.39
N ALA A 270 0.65 14.23 17.33
CA ALA A 270 1.73 13.30 17.69
C ALA A 270 1.79 13.00 19.18
N VAL A 271 1.13 13.80 20.04
CA VAL A 271 1.01 13.51 21.47
C VAL A 271 0.25 12.21 21.69
N GLU A 272 -0.89 12.02 21.02
CA GLU A 272 -1.66 10.79 21.11
C GLU A 272 -0.88 9.57 20.61
N ILE A 273 -0.05 9.74 19.57
CA ILE A 273 0.82 8.67 19.07
C ILE A 273 1.85 8.29 20.12
N ARG A 274 2.54 9.27 20.72
CA ARG A 274 3.53 9.04 21.78
C ARG A 274 2.91 8.37 23.00
N GLN A 275 1.76 8.86 23.45
CA GLN A 275 1.00 8.25 24.54
C GLN A 275 0.64 6.79 24.24
N TRP A 276 0.23 6.50 23.00
CA TRP A 276 -0.04 5.12 22.59
C TRP A 276 1.23 4.26 22.59
N GLN A 277 2.33 4.77 22.03
CA GLN A 277 3.63 4.09 22.02
C GLN A 277 4.13 3.77 23.44
N ASP A 278 4.01 4.72 24.36
CA ASP A 278 4.38 4.53 25.77
C ASP A 278 3.49 3.47 26.44
N LYS A 279 2.18 3.51 26.20
CA LYS A 279 1.24 2.52 26.71
C LYS A 279 1.60 1.10 26.24
N ILE A 280 1.82 0.89 24.94
CA ILE A 280 2.16 -0.45 24.41
C ILE A 280 3.59 -0.90 24.78
N LYS A 281 4.49 0.05 25.07
CA LYS A 281 5.84 -0.23 25.59
C LYS A 281 5.79 -0.76 27.02
N LEU A 282 4.93 -0.18 27.87
CA LEU A 282 4.75 -0.56 29.28
C LEU A 282 3.78 -1.73 29.49
N THR A 283 3.08 -2.18 28.44
CA THR A 283 2.12 -3.27 28.53
C THR A 283 2.80 -4.60 28.89
N ASN A 284 2.37 -5.22 29.98
CA ASN A 284 2.82 -6.56 30.37
C ASN A 284 2.21 -7.62 29.43
N ARG A 285 3.05 -8.48 28.87
CA ARG A 285 2.68 -9.48 27.87
C ARG A 285 2.79 -10.89 28.46
N THR A 286 1.64 -11.46 28.81
CA THR A 286 1.54 -12.78 29.46
C THR A 286 1.40 -13.93 28.47
N VAL A 287 1.07 -13.64 27.21
CA VAL A 287 0.88 -14.64 26.15
C VAL A 287 2.14 -14.68 25.28
N LEU A 288 2.77 -15.85 25.13
CA LEU A 288 3.96 -15.97 24.29
C LEU A 288 3.63 -15.68 22.83
N PHE A 289 2.57 -16.30 22.30
CA PHE A 289 2.16 -16.02 20.93
C PHE A 289 0.65 -16.13 20.75
N SER A 290 0.13 -15.48 19.72
CA SER A 290 -1.29 -15.57 19.38
C SER A 290 -1.51 -15.72 17.90
N PHE A 291 -2.65 -16.32 17.57
CA PHE A 291 -3.15 -16.33 16.21
C PHE A 291 -4.60 -15.89 16.21
N VAL A 292 -4.90 -14.93 15.35
CA VAL A 292 -6.27 -14.50 15.08
C VAL A 292 -6.62 -14.90 13.67
N GLY A 293 -7.69 -15.66 13.46
CA GLY A 293 -8.12 -16.01 12.12
C GLY A 293 -8.99 -17.25 12.02
N ALA A 294 -9.65 -17.41 10.86
CA ALA A 294 -10.43 -18.61 10.55
C ALA A 294 -9.63 -19.65 9.77
N GLN A 295 -10.09 -20.91 9.75
CA GLN A 295 -9.60 -21.96 8.87
C GLN A 295 -9.85 -21.60 7.38
N ARG A 296 -8.98 -22.06 6.48
CA ARG A 296 -9.15 -21.93 5.02
C ARG A 296 -9.04 -23.30 4.33
N PRO A 297 -9.62 -23.50 3.13
CA PRO A 297 -9.45 -24.73 2.37
C PRO A 297 -7.96 -25.04 2.17
N SER A 298 -7.54 -26.25 2.55
CA SER A 298 -6.13 -26.69 2.49
C SER A 298 -5.72 -27.18 1.11
N ILE A 299 -6.24 -26.55 0.05
CA ILE A 299 -6.04 -26.95 -1.35
C ILE A 299 -4.71 -26.41 -1.89
N ASN A 300 -4.29 -25.23 -1.40
CA ASN A 300 -3.04 -24.59 -1.82
C ASN A 300 -2.08 -24.38 -0.65
N TYR A 301 -0.84 -24.02 -0.98
CA TYR A 301 0.22 -23.73 0.00
C TYR A 301 -0.22 -22.79 1.14
N LYS A 302 -0.95 -21.71 0.82
CA LYS A 302 -1.38 -20.71 1.81
C LYS A 302 -2.34 -21.32 2.82
N GLY A 303 -3.31 -22.10 2.33
CA GLY A 303 -4.24 -22.86 3.17
C GLY A 303 -3.52 -23.86 4.07
N LEU A 304 -2.56 -24.62 3.53
CA LEU A 304 -1.77 -25.60 4.28
C LEU A 304 -0.95 -24.97 5.41
N VAL A 305 -0.27 -23.84 5.15
CA VAL A 305 0.46 -23.09 6.18
C VAL A 305 -0.48 -22.69 7.31
N ARG A 306 -1.64 -22.12 6.96
CA ARG A 306 -2.63 -21.64 7.92
C ARG A 306 -3.19 -22.77 8.79
N THR A 307 -3.47 -23.92 8.19
CA THR A 307 -3.88 -25.13 8.93
C THR A 307 -2.84 -25.57 9.95
N LYS A 308 -1.56 -25.59 9.56
CA LYS A 308 -0.47 -25.96 10.48
C LYS A 308 -0.30 -24.96 11.60
N VAL A 309 -0.41 -23.66 11.32
CA VAL A 309 -0.39 -22.60 12.35
C VAL A 309 -1.51 -22.78 13.36
N ILE A 310 -2.75 -23.00 12.91
CA ILE A 310 -3.90 -23.25 13.80
C ILE A 310 -3.66 -24.51 14.64
N GLN A 311 -3.21 -25.61 14.01
CA GLN A 311 -2.96 -26.87 14.68
C GLN A 311 -1.91 -26.72 15.80
N GLN A 312 -0.76 -26.11 15.51
CA GLN A 312 0.29 -25.94 16.51
C GLN A 312 -0.12 -24.97 17.63
N CYS A 313 -0.83 -23.89 17.32
CA CYS A 313 -1.34 -22.98 18.35
C CYS A 313 -2.33 -23.69 19.29
N LYS A 314 -3.22 -24.53 18.76
CA LYS A 314 -4.15 -25.33 19.58
C LYS A 314 -3.41 -26.35 20.46
N ASN A 315 -2.34 -26.98 19.96
CA ASN A 315 -1.53 -27.91 20.74
C ASN A 315 -0.74 -27.21 21.87
N SER A 316 -0.27 -25.99 21.60
CA SER A 316 0.45 -25.15 22.56
C SER A 316 -0.49 -24.25 23.38
N SER A 317 -1.66 -24.73 23.80
CA SER A 317 -2.73 -23.91 24.42
C SER A 317 -2.34 -23.17 25.71
N LYS A 318 -1.25 -23.59 26.36
CA LYS A 318 -0.67 -22.92 27.54
C LYS A 318 0.06 -21.62 27.18
N THR A 319 0.68 -21.56 26.00
CA THR A 319 1.54 -20.45 25.56
C THR A 319 0.95 -19.70 24.36
N CYS A 320 0.08 -20.36 23.59
CA CYS A 320 -0.65 -19.77 22.48
C CYS A 320 -2.10 -19.43 22.82
N ARG A 321 -2.55 -18.25 22.41
CA ARG A 321 -3.97 -17.89 22.38
C ARG A 321 -4.49 -17.84 20.94
N PHE A 322 -5.50 -18.66 20.65
CA PHE A 322 -6.16 -18.69 19.35
C PHE A 322 -7.52 -17.99 19.44
N LEU A 323 -7.70 -16.93 18.64
CA LEU A 323 -8.99 -16.30 18.42
C LEU A 323 -9.56 -16.75 17.08
N ASP A 324 -10.56 -17.61 17.14
CA ASP A 324 -11.21 -18.16 15.95
C ASP A 324 -12.15 -17.10 15.33
N CYS A 325 -11.90 -16.80 14.05
CA CYS A 325 -12.69 -15.84 13.28
C CYS A 325 -13.64 -16.51 12.30
N ASP A 326 -13.91 -17.80 12.46
CA ASP A 326 -14.95 -18.44 11.66
C ASP A 326 -16.30 -17.75 11.90
N VAL A 327 -17.19 -17.79 10.90
CA VAL A 327 -18.43 -16.99 10.84
C VAL A 327 -19.31 -17.19 12.08
N ARG A 328 -19.19 -18.34 12.75
CA ARG A 328 -19.91 -18.69 13.98
C ARG A 328 -19.38 -18.00 15.25
N ALA A 329 -18.13 -17.54 15.26
CA ALA A 329 -17.50 -16.88 16.39
C ALA A 329 -17.51 -15.35 16.19
N ASN A 330 -18.26 -14.64 17.05
CA ASN A 330 -18.57 -13.21 16.91
C ASN A 330 -17.43 -12.24 17.32
N ILE A 331 -16.20 -12.71 17.48
CA ILE A 331 -15.20 -11.98 18.29
C ILE A 331 -14.17 -11.21 17.43
N CYS A 332 -13.93 -11.60 16.17
CA CYS A 332 -12.88 -10.95 15.37
C CYS A 332 -13.29 -9.64 14.70
N ASP A 333 -14.59 -9.34 14.66
CA ASP A 333 -15.11 -8.06 14.19
C ASP A 333 -15.17 -7.03 15.34
N ASP A 334 -14.99 -7.46 16.59
CA ASP A 334 -14.84 -6.58 17.75
C ASP A 334 -13.39 -6.09 17.88
N PRO A 335 -13.10 -4.81 17.59
CA PRO A 335 -11.73 -4.31 17.65
C PRO A 335 -11.17 -4.33 19.07
N ILE A 336 -12.01 -4.21 20.11
CA ILE A 336 -11.54 -4.17 21.51
C ILE A 336 -10.95 -5.52 21.90
N SER A 337 -11.70 -6.61 21.70
CA SER A 337 -11.23 -7.97 22.02
C SER A 337 -10.00 -8.35 21.20
N LEU A 338 -9.98 -7.98 19.91
CA LEU A 338 -8.83 -8.19 19.04
C LEU A 338 -7.58 -7.49 19.59
N MET A 339 -7.67 -6.19 19.86
CA MET A 339 -6.53 -5.40 20.33
C MET A 339 -6.05 -5.87 21.70
N LYS A 340 -6.95 -6.17 22.64
CA LYS A 340 -6.59 -6.74 23.96
C LYS A 340 -5.74 -8.01 23.82
N LEU A 341 -6.11 -8.91 22.92
CA LEU A 341 -5.35 -10.14 22.68
C LEU A 341 -3.96 -9.84 22.11
N LEU A 342 -3.87 -9.01 21.06
CA LEU A 342 -2.59 -8.68 20.43
C LEU A 342 -1.66 -7.93 21.38
N GLU A 343 -2.20 -7.03 22.20
CA GLU A 343 -1.45 -6.29 23.22
C GLU A 343 -0.88 -7.19 24.32
N SER A 344 -1.61 -8.23 24.71
CA SER A 344 -1.14 -9.21 25.70
C SER A 344 -0.11 -10.21 25.15
N SER A 345 0.09 -10.23 23.83
CA SER A 345 0.93 -11.22 23.12
C SER A 345 2.33 -10.71 22.85
N VAL A 346 3.36 -11.55 23.03
CA VAL A 346 4.74 -11.23 22.63
C VAL A 346 4.88 -11.31 21.10
N PHE A 347 4.40 -12.41 20.51
CA PHE A 347 4.46 -12.67 19.07
C PHE A 347 3.06 -12.85 18.46
N CYS A 348 2.84 -12.37 17.24
CA CYS A 348 1.56 -12.47 16.55
C CYS A 348 1.74 -13.18 15.22
N LEU A 349 1.10 -14.35 15.07
CA LEU A 349 1.26 -15.20 13.90
C LEU A 349 0.50 -14.61 12.69
N GLN A 350 1.24 -14.38 11.60
CA GLN A 350 0.74 -13.79 10.35
C GLN A 350 0.91 -14.74 9.16
N PRO A 351 0.26 -15.93 9.16
CA PRO A 351 0.24 -16.78 7.99
C PRO A 351 -0.55 -16.13 6.85
N PRO A 352 -0.21 -16.46 5.59
CA PRO A 352 -1.02 -16.07 4.44
C PRO A 352 -2.49 -16.48 4.59
N GLY A 353 -3.38 -15.70 3.98
CA GLY A 353 -4.81 -16.00 3.88
C GLY A 353 -5.20 -16.24 2.43
N ASP A 354 -6.21 -15.51 1.98
CA ASP A 354 -6.61 -15.51 0.57
C ASP A 354 -5.52 -14.86 -0.32
N SER A 355 -4.74 -13.95 0.27
CA SER A 355 -3.59 -13.24 -0.31
C SER A 355 -2.32 -13.40 0.55
N LEU A 356 -1.23 -12.71 0.21
CA LEU A 356 0.09 -12.86 0.87
C LEU A 356 0.19 -12.09 2.20
N THR A 357 -0.59 -11.02 2.36
CA THR A 357 -0.66 -10.19 3.56
C THR A 357 -2.09 -10.07 4.08
N ARG A 358 -2.27 -9.31 5.18
CA ARG A 358 -3.56 -9.11 5.85
C ARG A 358 -3.48 -7.88 6.76
N ARG A 359 -4.61 -7.22 7.00
CA ARG A 359 -4.75 -6.09 7.95
C ARG A 359 -4.10 -6.36 9.31
N SER A 360 -4.26 -7.58 9.84
CA SER A 360 -3.72 -7.98 11.15
C SER A 360 -2.20 -7.85 11.31
N VAL A 361 -1.44 -7.77 10.20
CA VAL A 361 -0.02 -7.39 10.26
C VAL A 361 0.14 -6.00 10.90
N PHE A 362 -0.67 -5.04 10.44
CA PHE A 362 -0.69 -3.68 10.95
C PHE A 362 -1.31 -3.59 12.34
N ASP A 363 -2.38 -4.35 12.60
CA ASP A 363 -2.95 -4.42 13.95
C ASP A 363 -1.94 -5.00 14.97
N SER A 364 -1.09 -5.96 14.55
CA SER A 364 -0.01 -6.49 15.41
C SER A 364 1.04 -5.42 15.72
N ILE A 365 1.44 -4.65 14.71
CA ILE A 365 2.39 -3.54 14.89
C ILE A 365 1.79 -2.48 15.80
N LEU A 366 0.52 -2.11 15.57
CA LEU A 366 -0.23 -1.15 16.38
C LEU A 366 -0.32 -1.62 17.85
N ALA A 367 -0.45 -2.91 18.09
CA ALA A 367 -0.48 -3.50 19.42
C ALA A 367 0.91 -3.72 20.06
N GLY A 368 2.01 -3.38 19.38
CA GLY A 368 3.39 -3.67 19.82
C GLY A 368 3.73 -5.18 19.84
N CYS A 369 2.94 -6.00 19.15
CA CYS A 369 3.14 -7.44 19.05
C CYS A 369 4.03 -7.77 17.86
N ILE A 370 5.08 -8.56 18.07
CA ILE A 370 6.09 -8.85 17.05
C ILE A 370 5.50 -9.77 15.98
N PRO A 371 5.36 -9.34 14.71
CA PRO A 371 4.79 -10.16 13.67
C PRO A 371 5.66 -11.39 13.35
N VAL A 372 5.02 -12.55 13.18
CA VAL A 372 5.67 -13.79 12.75
C VAL A 372 5.16 -14.17 11.37
N PHE A 373 6.01 -14.07 10.36
CA PHE A 373 5.66 -14.32 8.97
C PHE A 373 6.02 -15.73 8.51
N PHE A 374 5.18 -16.26 7.62
CA PHE A 374 5.35 -17.60 7.02
C PHE A 374 5.55 -17.56 5.50
N SER A 375 5.69 -16.37 4.93
CA SER A 375 5.97 -16.14 3.52
C SER A 375 6.86 -14.91 3.35
N GLN A 376 7.91 -15.03 2.53
CA GLN A 376 8.72 -13.86 2.15
C GLN A 376 7.97 -12.88 1.25
N GLY A 377 6.86 -13.31 0.63
CA GLY A 377 6.00 -12.42 -0.16
C GLY A 377 5.05 -11.55 0.68
N SER A 378 5.13 -11.65 2.02
CA SER A 378 4.31 -10.86 2.95
C SER A 378 4.83 -9.43 3.06
N ALA A 379 4.89 -8.84 4.26
CA ALA A 379 5.27 -7.45 4.46
C ALA A 379 6.62 -7.09 3.78
N TYR A 380 7.57 -8.04 3.77
CA TYR A 380 8.93 -7.86 3.24
C TYR A 380 9.01 -7.43 1.76
N LYS A 381 7.98 -7.72 0.95
CA LYS A 381 7.97 -7.35 -0.49
C LYS A 381 6.88 -6.34 -0.83
N GLN A 382 6.06 -5.96 0.15
CA GLN A 382 4.85 -5.18 -0.06
C GLN A 382 5.10 -3.72 0.34
N TYR A 383 5.36 -3.46 1.62
CA TYR A 383 5.29 -2.11 2.20
C TYR A 383 6.66 -1.44 2.32
N ILE A 384 7.43 -1.43 1.22
CA ILE A 384 8.83 -0.98 1.20
C ILE A 384 9.03 0.49 1.62
N TRP A 385 8.00 1.33 1.45
CA TRP A 385 8.01 2.72 1.88
C TRP A 385 7.77 2.89 3.39
N HIS A 386 7.01 1.98 4.00
CA HIS A 386 6.51 2.14 5.38
C HIS A 386 7.26 1.26 6.39
N ILE A 387 7.84 0.15 5.93
CA ILE A 387 8.47 -0.87 6.77
C ILE A 387 9.92 -1.07 6.30
N PRO A 388 10.91 -1.08 7.22
CA PRO A 388 12.32 -1.17 6.88
C PRO A 388 12.68 -2.53 6.27
N ASN A 389 13.71 -2.55 5.42
CA ASN A 389 14.19 -3.77 4.77
C ASN A 389 14.88 -4.76 5.74
N ASN A 390 15.31 -4.31 6.93
CA ASN A 390 15.90 -5.21 7.92
C ASN A 390 14.81 -6.00 8.68
N ASN A 391 14.31 -7.04 8.01
CA ASN A 391 13.19 -7.85 8.49
C ASN A 391 13.39 -8.43 9.91
N SER A 392 14.64 -8.79 10.24
CA SER A 392 14.97 -9.44 11.52
C SER A 392 14.93 -8.51 12.73
N GLU A 393 14.88 -7.19 12.49
CA GLU A 393 14.82 -6.17 13.54
C GLU A 393 13.41 -5.92 14.07
N TYR A 394 12.36 -6.36 13.38
CA TYR A 394 10.97 -6.11 13.80
C TYR A 394 10.06 -7.34 13.70
N SER A 395 10.55 -8.47 13.18
CA SER A 395 9.72 -9.64 12.92
C SER A 395 10.50 -10.95 12.96
N VAL A 396 9.77 -12.06 13.04
CA VAL A 396 10.32 -13.42 12.96
C VAL A 396 9.82 -14.09 11.68
N TYR A 397 10.70 -14.76 10.95
CA TYR A 397 10.33 -15.56 9.78
C TYR A 397 10.43 -17.05 10.10
N ILE A 398 9.32 -17.78 9.94
CA ILE A 398 9.27 -19.24 10.07
C ILE A 398 8.90 -19.82 8.70
N PRO A 399 9.85 -20.42 7.96
CA PRO A 399 9.55 -20.98 6.65
C PRO A 399 8.68 -22.23 6.78
N PHE A 400 7.76 -22.44 5.83
CA PHE A 400 6.79 -23.55 5.91
C PHE A 400 7.42 -24.94 6.04
N LYS A 401 8.64 -25.14 5.53
CA LYS A 401 9.39 -26.39 5.69
C LYS A 401 9.56 -26.80 7.16
N GLU A 402 9.67 -25.83 8.08
CA GLU A 402 9.76 -26.09 9.53
C GLU A 402 8.43 -26.59 10.10
N LEU A 403 7.29 -26.22 9.49
CA LEU A 403 5.96 -26.65 9.93
C LEU A 403 5.55 -28.04 9.38
N ARG A 404 6.32 -28.59 8.43
CA ARG A 404 5.99 -29.84 7.74
C ARG A 404 6.55 -31.09 8.42
N LYS A 405 7.57 -30.99 9.28
CA LYS A 405 8.10 -32.12 10.05
C LYS A 405 7.07 -32.55 11.11
N GLY A 406 7.01 -33.82 11.49
CA GLY A 406 6.05 -34.41 12.44
C GLY A 406 6.06 -33.84 13.87
N GLU A 407 6.69 -32.68 14.05
CA GLU A 407 6.84 -31.94 15.29
C GLU A 407 5.59 -31.08 15.53
N LYS A 408 4.92 -31.32 16.67
CA LYS A 408 3.60 -30.76 16.97
C LYS A 408 3.62 -29.31 17.49
N ASN A 409 4.77 -28.80 17.95
CA ASN A 409 4.92 -27.53 18.67
C ASN A 409 6.12 -26.68 18.17
N LYS A 410 6.47 -26.79 16.88
CA LYS A 410 7.69 -26.15 16.33
C LYS A 410 7.69 -24.62 16.46
N ILE A 411 6.53 -23.98 16.31
CA ILE A 411 6.40 -22.53 16.47
C ILE A 411 6.76 -22.11 17.90
N GLU A 412 6.21 -22.80 18.90
CA GLU A 412 6.52 -22.54 20.31
C GLU A 412 8.00 -22.73 20.62
N GLU A 413 8.61 -23.82 20.13
CA GLU A 413 10.04 -24.11 20.29
C GLU A 413 10.93 -23.00 19.71
N ILE A 414 10.62 -22.52 18.49
CA ILE A 414 11.38 -21.45 17.84
C ILE A 414 11.23 -20.13 18.61
N LEU A 415 9.99 -19.75 18.96
CA LEU A 415 9.72 -18.46 19.59
C LEU A 415 10.26 -18.40 21.03
N SER A 416 10.20 -19.50 21.77
CA SER A 416 10.71 -19.58 23.15
C SER A 416 12.23 -19.51 23.25
N ARG A 417 12.94 -19.83 22.16
CA ARG A 417 14.42 -19.78 22.10
C ARG A 417 14.96 -18.39 21.76
N ILE A 418 14.10 -17.43 21.40
CA ILE A 418 14.54 -16.08 21.08
C ILE A 418 14.93 -15.39 22.41
N PRO A 419 16.18 -14.91 22.56
CA PRO A 419 16.61 -14.24 23.79
C PRO A 419 15.74 -13.02 24.08
N ASN A 420 15.44 -12.79 25.37
CA ASN A 420 14.56 -11.69 25.78
C ASN A 420 15.07 -10.32 25.31
N GLU A 421 16.39 -10.10 25.32
CA GLU A 421 17.00 -8.87 24.78
C GLU A 421 16.62 -8.62 23.32
N LYS A 422 16.67 -9.67 22.48
CA LYS A 422 16.25 -9.58 21.09
C LYS A 422 14.75 -9.33 20.94
N VAL A 423 13.93 -9.92 21.82
CA VAL A 423 12.48 -9.65 21.86
C VAL A 423 12.20 -8.18 22.20
N VAL A 424 12.91 -7.62 23.19
CA VAL A 424 12.78 -6.20 23.56
C VAL A 424 13.19 -5.30 22.39
N GLY A 425 14.35 -5.54 21.78
CA GLY A 425 14.80 -4.77 20.62
C GLY A 425 13.84 -4.84 19.44
N MET A 426 13.31 -6.04 19.13
CA MET A 426 12.28 -6.19 18.10
C MET A 426 11.02 -5.39 18.41
N ARG A 427 10.56 -5.42 19.67
CA ARG A 427 9.38 -4.68 20.09
C ARG A 427 9.58 -3.17 19.98
N GLU A 428 10.73 -2.65 20.39
CA GLU A 428 11.02 -1.22 20.25
C GLU A 428 10.95 -0.77 18.79
N ASN A 429 11.49 -1.57 17.88
CA ASN A 429 11.39 -1.29 16.45
C ASN A 429 9.96 -1.39 15.94
N VAL A 430 9.18 -2.40 16.36
CA VAL A 430 7.74 -2.48 16.04
C VAL A 430 6.98 -1.23 16.50
N ILE A 431 7.21 -0.77 17.73
CA ILE A 431 6.56 0.42 18.29
C ILE A 431 6.94 1.68 17.50
N ARG A 432 8.20 1.80 17.05
CA ARG A 432 8.66 2.90 16.19
C ARG A 432 7.95 2.95 14.83
N LEU A 433 7.41 1.84 14.34
CA LEU A 433 6.69 1.80 13.06
C LEU A 433 5.26 2.33 13.14
N VAL A 434 4.66 2.39 14.33
CA VAL A 434 3.27 2.83 14.54
C VAL A 434 2.89 4.08 13.74
N PRO A 435 3.61 5.23 13.85
CA PRO A 435 3.26 6.43 13.08
C PRO A 435 3.22 6.18 11.56
N LYS A 436 4.14 5.36 11.04
CA LYS A 436 4.30 5.11 9.60
C LYS A 436 3.21 4.23 8.99
N ILE A 437 2.38 3.59 9.82
CA ILE A 437 1.35 2.65 9.39
C ILE A 437 -0.09 3.09 9.71
N VAL A 438 -0.25 4.15 10.49
CA VAL A 438 -1.58 4.70 10.83
C VAL A 438 -1.91 5.87 9.92
N TYR A 439 -3.20 6.13 9.72
CA TYR A 439 -3.68 7.30 9.00
C TYR A 439 -4.25 8.29 10.02
N THR A 440 -3.60 9.42 10.25
CA THR A 440 -4.11 10.43 11.20
C THR A 440 -5.39 11.07 10.67
N LYS A 441 -6.20 11.69 11.53
CA LYS A 441 -7.39 12.42 11.06
C LYS A 441 -7.01 13.53 10.09
N SER A 442 -7.91 13.81 9.15
CA SER A 442 -7.69 14.82 8.11
C SER A 442 -7.61 16.25 8.66
N ASN A 443 -8.12 16.54 9.87
CA ASN A 443 -7.97 17.82 10.57
C ASN A 443 -6.87 17.79 11.65
N ARG A 444 -5.88 16.90 11.52
CA ARG A 444 -4.77 16.84 12.46
C ARG A 444 -4.13 18.22 12.61
N HIS A 445 -4.05 18.69 13.85
CA HIS A 445 -3.30 19.88 14.19
C HIS A 445 -1.81 19.52 14.15
N LYS A 446 -1.06 20.15 13.25
CA LYS A 446 0.41 20.08 13.22
C LYS A 446 0.91 21.40 13.85
N PRO A 447 1.15 21.46 15.17
CA PRO A 447 1.74 22.66 15.76
C PRO A 447 3.13 22.89 15.14
N ASP A 448 3.56 24.16 15.10
CA ASP A 448 4.80 24.56 14.44
C ASP A 448 5.98 23.68 14.87
N GLY A 449 6.61 23.03 13.88
CA GLY A 449 7.75 22.13 14.08
C GLY A 449 7.42 20.64 14.26
N GLU A 450 6.15 20.22 14.27
CA GLU A 450 5.79 18.79 14.37
C GLU A 450 5.96 18.06 13.03
N THR A 451 7.03 17.26 12.91
CA THR A 451 7.43 16.55 11.67
C THR A 451 6.95 15.10 11.57
N LEU A 452 6.05 14.64 12.44
CA LEU A 452 5.66 13.23 12.44
C LEU A 452 4.80 12.91 11.20
N GLU A 453 5.41 12.17 10.27
CA GLU A 453 4.79 11.65 9.04
C GLU A 453 3.96 10.40 9.33
N ASP A 454 2.71 10.40 8.85
CA ASP A 454 1.83 9.23 8.90
C ASP A 454 1.87 8.41 7.60
N ALA A 455 1.07 7.34 7.51
CA ALA A 455 1.03 6.49 6.31
C ALA A 455 0.57 7.24 5.04
N PHE A 456 -0.22 8.31 5.16
CA PHE A 456 -0.56 9.15 4.01
C PHE A 456 0.61 10.05 3.62
N ASP A 457 1.23 10.71 4.59
CA ASP A 457 2.34 11.64 4.33
C ASP A 457 3.49 10.90 3.61
N ILE A 458 3.84 9.69 4.06
CA ILE A 458 4.87 8.84 3.44
C ILE A 458 4.46 8.44 2.01
N ALA A 459 3.22 7.97 1.83
CA ALA A 459 2.76 7.50 0.52
C ALA A 459 2.73 8.61 -0.54
N VAL A 460 2.40 9.83 -0.13
CA VAL A 460 2.37 11.02 -1.01
C VAL A 460 3.77 11.56 -1.31
N LYS A 461 4.74 11.34 -0.41
CA LYS A 461 6.12 11.80 -0.56
C LYS A 461 6.98 10.85 -1.39
N GLU A 462 6.79 9.54 -1.22
CA GLU A 462 7.59 8.50 -1.88
C GLU A 462 7.13 8.21 -3.31
N TRP A 463 5.86 8.49 -3.60
CA TRP A 463 5.35 8.57 -4.97
C TRP A 463 5.67 9.95 -5.53
#